data_AF-A0A7V1IDS6-F1
#
_entry.id   AF-A0A7V1IDS6-F1
#
_cell.length_a   1.000
_cell.length_b   1.000
_cell.length_c   1.000
_cell.angle_alpha   90.00
_cell.angle_beta   90.00
_cell.angle_gamma   90.00
#
_symmetry.space_group_name_H-M   'P 1'
#
loop_
_entity.id
_entity.type
_entity.pdbx_description
1 polymer ?
#
loop_
_entity_poly.entity_id
_entity_poly.type
_entity_poly.pdbx_seq_one_letter_code
_entity_poly.pdbx_strand_id
1 'polypeptide(L)'
;MTLHTRKKPPSGTGIPAPAALPAERAALARARLPALKRLLARCRLCPRECDALRLRGETGECGLTAELLVSSSHLHHGEEPVLSGRRGSGTVFFAGCNLACLFCQNYDISQLRLGRPESPGELAARFLALQRAGAHN
;
A
#
# COMPACT_ATOMS: atom_id res chain seq x y z
N MET A 1 -1.27 30.79 -9.07
CA MET A 1 -0.15 29.92 -8.67
C MET A 1 0.23 30.25 -7.23
N THR A 2 -0.48 29.69 -6.26
CA THR A 2 -0.20 29.93 -4.84
C THR A 2 0.64 28.75 -4.34
N LEU A 3 1.93 29.02 -4.16
CA LEU A 3 2.90 28.11 -3.57
C LEU A 3 2.34 27.64 -2.22
N HIS A 4 1.89 26.39 -2.14
CA HIS A 4 1.58 25.74 -0.89
C HIS A 4 2.89 25.59 -0.13
N THR A 5 3.13 26.51 0.80
CA THR A 5 4.27 26.47 1.70
C THR A 5 4.19 25.16 2.49
N ARG A 6 5.16 24.27 2.27
CA ARG A 6 5.30 23.05 3.06
C ARG A 6 5.56 23.47 4.50
N LYS A 7 4.54 23.41 5.36
CA LYS A 7 4.73 23.56 6.80
C LYS A 7 5.75 22.51 7.23
N LYS A 8 6.85 22.97 7.82
CA LYS A 8 7.85 22.13 8.48
C LYS A 8 7.12 21.26 9.52
N PRO A 9 7.25 19.93 9.49
CA PRO A 9 6.60 19.08 10.48
C PRO A 9 7.11 19.46 11.88
N PRO A 10 6.25 19.47 12.90
CA PRO A 10 6.65 19.84 14.26
C PRO A 10 7.78 18.91 14.73
N SER A 11 8.87 19.52 15.17
CA SER A 11 10.00 18.85 15.78
C SER A 11 9.58 18.29 17.15
N GLY A 12 9.72 16.98 17.32
CA GLY A 12 9.79 16.34 18.63
C GLY A 12 8.44 16.00 19.27
N THR A 13 7.96 14.80 19.02
CA THR A 13 7.22 14.01 20.01
C THR A 13 7.71 12.56 19.90
N GLY A 14 7.87 11.86 21.02
CA GLY A 14 8.47 10.53 21.12
C GLY A 14 7.71 9.46 20.36
N ILE A 15 7.90 9.40 19.05
CA ILE A 15 7.46 8.28 18.23
C ILE A 15 8.46 7.15 18.49
N PRO A 16 8.04 6.05 19.14
CA PRO A 16 8.93 4.93 19.36
C PRO A 16 9.41 4.42 18.00
N ALA A 17 10.68 3.96 17.94
CA ALA A 17 11.16 3.19 16.81
C ALA A 17 10.16 2.06 16.50
N PRO A 18 10.01 1.64 15.23
CA PRO A 18 9.16 0.50 14.88
C PRO A 18 9.51 -0.65 15.83
N ALA A 19 8.53 -1.05 16.65
CA ALA A 19 8.71 -2.22 17.50
C ALA A 19 9.01 -3.39 16.56
N ALA A 20 10.08 -4.13 16.83
CA ALA A 20 10.35 -5.35 16.08
C ALA A 20 9.10 -6.24 16.12
N LEU A 21 8.70 -6.80 14.97
CA LEU A 21 7.62 -7.76 14.97
C LEU A 21 7.96 -8.87 15.98
N PRO A 22 7.03 -9.25 16.88
CA PRO A 22 7.24 -10.39 17.76
C PRO A 22 7.70 -11.61 16.95
N ALA A 23 8.69 -12.35 17.46
CA ALA A 23 9.34 -13.44 16.73
C ALA A 23 8.32 -14.46 16.16
N GLU A 24 7.26 -14.73 16.92
CA GLU A 24 6.14 -15.59 16.55
C GLU A 24 5.40 -15.10 15.29
N ARG A 25 5.12 -13.79 15.19
CA ARG A 25 4.46 -13.19 14.03
C ARG A 25 5.37 -13.22 12.81
N ALA A 26 6.66 -12.97 12.99
CA ALA A 26 7.64 -13.09 11.92
C ALA A 26 7.77 -14.54 11.42
N ALA A 27 7.75 -15.52 12.32
CA ALA A 27 7.76 -16.94 11.97
C ALA A 27 6.48 -17.34 11.22
N LEU A 28 5.30 -16.90 11.68
CA LEU A 28 4.04 -17.14 11.01
C LEU A 28 4.03 -16.56 9.59
N ALA A 29 4.49 -15.31 9.41
CA ALA A 29 4.57 -14.68 8.09
C ALA A 29 5.48 -15.48 7.14
N ARG A 30 6.66 -15.92 7.62
CA ARG A 30 7.57 -16.78 6.84
C ARG A 30 6.93 -18.11 6.46
N ALA A 31 6.23 -18.76 7.38
CA ALA A 31 5.56 -20.03 7.14
C ALA A 31 4.43 -19.92 6.10
N ARG A 32 3.77 -18.76 5.98
CA ARG A 32 2.67 -18.52 5.02
C ARG A 32 3.16 -18.13 3.62
N LEU A 33 4.38 -17.63 3.47
CA LEU A 33 4.91 -17.13 2.19
C LEU A 33 4.78 -18.13 1.03
N PRO A 34 5.09 -19.44 1.17
CA PRO A 34 4.91 -20.39 0.06
C PRO A 34 3.46 -20.54 -0.39
N ALA A 35 2.50 -20.52 0.54
CA ALA A 35 1.09 -20.60 0.23
C ALA A 35 0.61 -19.33 -0.50
N LEU A 36 1.05 -18.15 -0.07
CA LEU A 36 0.75 -16.88 -0.74
C LEU A 36 1.33 -16.85 -2.16
N LYS A 37 2.55 -17.34 -2.37
CA LYS A 37 3.15 -17.46 -3.71
C LYS A 37 2.35 -18.40 -4.62
N ARG A 38 1.82 -19.51 -4.10
CA ARG A 38 0.94 -20.42 -4.87
C ARG A 38 -0.33 -19.74 -5.35
N LEU A 39 -0.91 -18.81 -4.58
CA LEU A 39 -2.07 -18.03 -5.02
C LEU A 39 -1.76 -17.14 -6.24
N LEU A 40 -0.50 -16.69 -6.39
CA LEU A 40 -0.06 -15.90 -7.54
C LEU A 40 0.31 -16.77 -8.76
N ALA A 41 0.56 -18.06 -8.57
CA ALA A 41 0.85 -18.98 -9.66
C ALA A 41 -0.38 -19.26 -10.53
N ARG A 42 -1.60 -19.11 -9.98
CA ARG A 42 -2.88 -19.18 -10.69
C ARG A 42 -3.91 -18.35 -9.92
N CYS A 43 -4.07 -17.09 -10.30
CA CYS A 43 -4.73 -16.09 -9.47
C CYS A 43 -6.27 -16.21 -9.48
N ARG A 44 -6.83 -16.49 -8.31
CA ARG A 44 -8.28 -16.44 -8.01
C ARG A 44 -8.61 -15.61 -6.78
N LEU A 45 -7.83 -14.56 -6.51
CA LEU A 45 -7.99 -13.71 -5.33
C LEU A 45 -9.24 -12.81 -5.37
N CYS A 46 -9.86 -12.65 -6.54
CA CYS A 46 -11.08 -11.89 -6.71
C CYS A 46 -12.19 -12.73 -7.35
N PRO A 47 -13.47 -12.29 -7.27
CA PRO A 47 -14.61 -13.03 -7.81
C PRO A 47 -14.59 -13.27 -9.33
N ARG A 48 -13.63 -12.70 -10.06
CA ARG A 48 -13.44 -12.97 -11.50
C ARG A 48 -12.75 -14.29 -11.79
N GLU A 49 -12.00 -14.81 -10.81
CA GLU A 49 -11.31 -16.11 -10.91
C GLU A 49 -10.52 -16.34 -12.23
N CYS A 50 -9.88 -15.29 -12.74
CA CYS A 50 -9.29 -15.26 -14.08
C CYS A 50 -8.08 -16.19 -14.31
N ASP A 51 -7.62 -16.90 -13.28
CA ASP A 51 -6.50 -17.85 -13.31
C ASP A 51 -5.14 -17.31 -13.80
N ALA A 52 -5.00 -16.00 -14.00
CA ALA A 52 -3.76 -15.37 -14.49
C ALA A 52 -2.51 -15.84 -13.75
N LEU A 53 -1.48 -16.23 -14.50
CA LEU A 53 -0.21 -16.75 -13.97
C LEU A 53 0.74 -15.58 -13.62
N ARG A 54 0.46 -14.87 -12.52
CA ARG A 54 1.16 -13.61 -12.15
C ARG A 54 2.67 -13.78 -12.04
N LEU A 55 3.14 -14.93 -11.56
CA LEU A 55 4.56 -15.23 -11.44
C LEU A 55 5.28 -15.37 -12.80
N ARG A 56 4.53 -15.51 -13.89
CA ARG A 56 5.05 -15.51 -15.28
C ARG A 56 4.90 -14.15 -15.96
N GLY A 57 4.45 -13.13 -15.24
CA GLY A 57 4.18 -11.79 -15.78
C GLY A 57 2.82 -11.64 -16.44
N GLU A 58 1.96 -12.67 -16.42
CA GLU A 58 0.63 -12.58 -17.01
C GLU A 58 -0.31 -11.68 -16.19
N THR A 59 -1.24 -11.04 -16.89
CA THR A 59 -2.29 -10.21 -16.32
C THR A 59 -3.66 -10.84 -16.57
N GLY A 60 -4.58 -10.69 -15.62
CA GLY A 60 -6.01 -10.90 -15.87
C GLY A 60 -6.71 -9.57 -16.17
N GLU A 61 -8.05 -9.56 -16.12
CA GLU A 61 -8.88 -8.36 -16.35
C GLU A 61 -8.51 -7.14 -15.50
N CYS A 62 -7.95 -7.34 -14.31
CA CYS A 62 -7.48 -6.22 -13.46
C CYS A 62 -6.21 -5.53 -13.99
N GLY A 63 -5.53 -6.11 -14.99
CA GLY A 63 -4.31 -5.56 -15.60
C GLY A 63 -3.07 -5.57 -14.70
N LEU A 64 -3.09 -6.29 -13.58
CA LEU A 64 -1.98 -6.38 -12.63
C LEU A 64 -1.13 -7.63 -12.84
N THR A 65 0.19 -7.52 -12.65
CA THR A 65 1.15 -8.63 -12.62
C THR A 65 1.37 -9.10 -11.17
N ALA A 66 2.53 -9.72 -10.85
CA ALA A 66 2.99 -9.96 -9.48
C ALA A 66 3.79 -8.78 -8.91
N GLU A 67 4.02 -7.73 -9.69
CA GLU A 67 4.77 -6.55 -9.25
C GLU A 67 3.92 -5.68 -8.32
N LEU A 68 4.59 -5.11 -7.32
CA LEU A 68 4.02 -4.14 -6.42
C LEU A 68 4.09 -2.75 -7.08
N LEU A 69 2.94 -2.12 -7.29
CA LEU A 69 2.87 -0.74 -7.79
C LEU A 69 2.40 0.20 -6.69
N VAL A 70 3.23 1.19 -6.35
CA VAL A 70 2.89 2.24 -5.39
C VAL A 70 2.68 3.54 -6.14
N SER A 71 1.52 4.18 -5.93
CA SER A 71 1.21 5.48 -6.52
C SER A 71 1.73 6.62 -5.66
N SER A 72 1.44 6.59 -4.37
CA SER A 72 1.82 7.65 -3.43
C SER A 72 1.85 7.17 -1.98
N SER A 73 2.53 7.94 -1.13
CA SER A 73 2.52 7.74 0.33
C SER A 73 2.58 9.08 1.04
N HIS A 74 1.66 9.36 1.96
CA HIS A 74 1.56 10.64 2.67
C HIS A 74 0.74 10.53 3.95
N LEU A 75 0.86 11.51 4.84
CA LEU A 75 -0.10 11.69 5.94
C LEU A 75 -1.44 12.13 5.35
N HIS A 76 -2.49 11.37 5.64
CA HIS A 76 -3.83 11.65 5.15
C HIS A 76 -4.74 12.06 6.31
N HIS A 77 -5.38 13.22 6.16
CA HIS A 77 -6.27 13.81 7.16
C HIS A 77 -7.75 13.80 6.75
N GLY A 78 -8.07 13.21 5.60
CA GLY A 78 -9.44 13.12 5.09
C GLY A 78 -10.22 11.88 5.55
N GLU A 79 -9.56 10.89 6.19
CA GLU A 79 -10.25 9.78 6.86
C GLU A 79 -11.07 10.30 8.05
N GLU A 80 -12.06 9.53 8.51
CA GLU A 80 -12.87 9.89 9.67
C GLU A 80 -11.99 10.22 10.90
N PRO A 81 -12.40 11.18 11.75
CA PRO A 81 -11.58 11.63 12.88
C PRO A 81 -11.10 10.54 13.83
N VAL A 82 -11.86 9.44 13.97
CA VAL A 82 -11.47 8.29 14.81
C VAL A 82 -10.28 7.51 14.22
N LEU A 83 -10.07 7.58 12.91
CA LEU A 83 -8.96 6.95 12.21
C LEU A 83 -7.79 7.92 12.08
N SER A 84 -8.04 9.12 11.54
CA SER A 84 -7.00 10.10 11.26
C SER A 84 -6.45 10.79 12.50
N GLY A 85 -7.23 10.83 13.59
CA GLY A 85 -6.86 11.48 14.84
C GLY A 85 -6.40 12.93 14.61
N ARG A 86 -5.33 13.34 15.29
CA ARG A 86 -4.77 14.71 15.16
C ARG A 86 -3.57 14.78 14.22
N ARG A 87 -2.92 13.65 13.96
CA ARG A 87 -1.67 13.55 13.20
C ARG A 87 -1.81 12.91 11.82
N GLY A 88 -3.03 12.52 11.44
CA GLY A 88 -3.32 11.86 10.18
C GLY A 88 -3.01 10.36 10.20
N SER A 89 -3.54 9.66 9.20
CA SER A 89 -3.25 8.26 8.89
C SER A 89 -2.03 8.16 7.98
N GLY A 90 -1.20 7.14 8.20
CA GLY A 90 -0.07 6.81 7.33
C GLY A 90 -0.58 6.11 6.07
N THR A 91 -0.95 6.88 5.05
CA THR A 91 -1.56 6.31 3.84
C THR A 91 -0.51 5.95 2.81
N VAL A 92 -0.63 4.75 2.25
CA VAL A 92 0.06 4.32 1.03
C VAL A 92 -0.99 3.87 0.02
N PHE A 93 -1.04 4.55 -1.12
CA PHE A 93 -1.92 4.17 -2.23
C PHE A 93 -1.19 3.24 -3.18
N PHE A 94 -1.72 2.04 -3.36
CA PHE A 94 -1.29 1.11 -4.40
C PHE A 94 -1.98 1.44 -5.73
N ALA A 95 -1.35 1.08 -6.85
CA ALA A 95 -1.94 1.22 -8.17
C ALA A 95 -2.56 -0.11 -8.64
N GLY A 96 -3.73 -0.02 -9.25
CA GLY A 96 -4.55 -1.11 -9.76
C GLY A 96 -5.71 -1.51 -8.85
N CYS A 97 -6.82 -1.88 -9.47
CA CYS A 97 -8.00 -2.43 -8.79
C CYS A 97 -8.60 -3.57 -9.63
N ASN A 98 -9.16 -4.58 -8.98
CA ASN A 98 -9.90 -5.67 -9.63
C ASN A 98 -11.36 -5.32 -9.97
N LEU A 99 -11.79 -4.10 -9.64
CA LEU A 99 -13.07 -3.51 -9.99
C LEU A 99 -12.92 -2.50 -11.14
N ALA A 100 -14.03 -2.15 -11.78
CA ALA A 100 -14.09 -1.19 -12.87
C ALA A 100 -15.27 -0.22 -12.67
N CYS A 101 -15.31 0.44 -11.51
CA CYS A 101 -16.41 1.34 -11.14
C CYS A 101 -16.50 2.52 -12.12
N LEU A 102 -17.69 2.77 -12.68
CA LEU A 102 -17.95 3.90 -13.58
C LEU A 102 -17.67 5.27 -12.92
N PHE A 103 -17.89 5.35 -11.60
CA PHE A 103 -17.72 6.54 -10.76
C PHE A 103 -16.47 6.43 -9.86
N CYS A 104 -15.40 5.77 -10.33
CA CYS A 104 -14.20 5.57 -9.52
C CYS A 104 -13.54 6.92 -9.17
N GLN A 105 -13.53 7.28 -7.88
CA GLN A 105 -12.83 8.49 -7.39
C GLN A 105 -11.31 8.39 -7.56
N ASN A 106 -10.79 7.16 -7.57
CA ASN A 106 -9.37 6.84 -7.71
C ASN A 106 -9.05 6.29 -9.12
N TYR A 107 -9.74 6.78 -10.16
CA TYR A 107 -9.65 6.26 -11.53
C TYR A 107 -8.19 6.18 -12.03
N ASP A 108 -7.43 7.25 -11.83
CA ASP A 108 -6.04 7.37 -12.25
C ASP A 108 -5.16 6.25 -11.68
N ILE A 109 -5.27 5.97 -10.39
CA ILE A 109 -4.46 4.92 -9.76
C ILE A 109 -5.08 3.53 -9.95
N SER A 110 -6.40 3.42 -10.12
CA SER A 110 -7.10 2.13 -10.19
C SER A 110 -7.15 1.56 -11.60
N GLN A 111 -7.60 2.35 -12.58
CA GLN A 111 -7.81 1.91 -13.97
C GLN A 111 -6.64 2.26 -14.88
N LEU A 112 -6.05 3.45 -14.72
CA LEU A 112 -4.84 3.83 -15.47
C LEU A 112 -3.56 3.26 -14.83
N ARG A 113 -3.68 2.66 -13.63
CA ARG A 113 -2.57 2.03 -12.89
C ARG A 113 -1.37 2.98 -12.73
N LEU A 114 -1.63 4.27 -12.51
CA LEU A 114 -0.58 5.26 -12.31
C LEU A 114 0.14 5.03 -10.97
N GLY A 115 1.27 4.33 -11.04
CA GLY A 115 2.17 4.07 -9.93
C GLY A 115 3.54 3.61 -10.42
N ARG A 116 4.45 3.36 -9.48
CA ARG A 116 5.82 2.92 -9.77
C ARG A 116 6.05 1.53 -9.19
N PRO A 117 6.75 0.64 -9.91
CA PRO A 117 7.24 -0.60 -9.34
C PRO A 117 8.11 -0.33 -8.12
N GLU A 118 7.84 -1.04 -7.02
CA GLU A 118 8.65 -0.97 -5.80
C GLU A 118 8.97 -2.36 -5.26
N SER A 119 10.14 -2.47 -4.67
CA SER A 119 10.54 -3.62 -3.87
C SER A 119 9.85 -3.62 -2.50
N PRO A 120 9.74 -4.79 -1.84
CA PRO A 120 9.27 -4.85 -0.45
C PRO A 120 10.07 -3.97 0.52
N GLY A 121 11.37 -3.77 0.26
CA GLY A 121 12.23 -2.91 1.07
C GLY A 121 11.89 -1.43 0.92
N GLU A 122 11.59 -0.96 -0.30
CA GLU A 122 11.14 0.41 -0.56
C GLU A 122 9.78 0.69 0.08
N LEU A 123 8.83 -0.25 -0.06
CA LEU A 123 7.53 -0.14 0.62
C LEU A 123 7.69 -0.07 2.15
N ALA A 124 8.55 -0.92 2.73
CA ALA A 124 8.84 -0.87 4.17
C ALA A 124 9.44 0.48 4.57
N ALA A 125 10.36 1.03 3.76
CA ALA A 125 10.94 2.34 4.01
C ALA A 125 9.88 3.46 4.00
N ARG A 126 8.86 3.38 3.14
CA ARG A 126 7.72 4.30 3.15
C ARG A 126 6.89 4.21 4.43
N PHE A 127 6.56 3.00 4.88
CA PHE A 127 5.85 2.82 6.15
C PHE A 127 6.63 3.42 7.33
N LEU A 128 7.93 3.16 7.41
CA LEU A 128 8.78 3.74 8.45
C LEU A 128 8.92 5.26 8.34
N ALA A 129 8.89 5.82 7.13
CA ALA A 129 8.89 7.25 6.93
C ALA A 129 7.58 7.89 7.43
N LEU A 130 6.43 7.29 7.18
CA LEU A 130 5.12 7.75 7.69
C LEU A 130 5.05 7.66 9.21
N GLN A 131 5.54 6.55 9.77
CA GLN A 131 5.67 6.41 11.22
C GLN A 131 6.52 7.54 11.80
N ARG A 132 7.73 7.77 11.28
CA ARG A 132 8.61 8.88 11.72
C ARG A 132 7.97 10.26 11.52
N ALA A 133 7.06 10.41 10.56
CA ALA A 133 6.33 11.65 10.32
C ALA A 133 5.20 11.91 11.32
N GLY A 134 4.86 10.95 12.20
CA GLY A 134 3.84 11.16 13.24
C GLY A 134 2.51 10.48 12.98
N ALA A 135 2.39 9.66 11.93
CA ALA A 135 1.14 8.97 11.61
C ALA A 135 0.56 8.25 12.84
N HIS A 136 -0.76 8.30 13.00
CA HIS A 136 -1.45 7.57 14.07
C HIS A 136 -1.50 6.06 13.81
N ASN A 137 -1.51 5.68 12.54
CA ASN A 137 -1.60 4.32 12.03
C ASN A 137 -0.73 4.19 10.78
#